data_AF-A0A0V8D9K3-F1
#
_entry.id   AF-A0A0V8D9K3-F1
#
_cell.length_a   1.000
_cell.length_b   1.000
_cell.length_c   1.000
_cell.angle_alpha   90.00
_cell.angle_beta   90.00
_cell.angle_gamma   90.00
#
_symmetry.space_group_name_H-M   'P 1'
#
loop_
_entity.id
_entity.type
_entity.pdbx_description
1 polymer ?
#
loop_
_entity_poly.entity_id
_entity_poly.type
_entity_poly.pdbx_seq_one_letter_code
_entity_poly.pdbx_strand_id
1 'polypeptide(L)'
;MKKLLFIFGTRPEFIKVYPVIQEAKRQGNPIVLVNTGQHKEMPNELLDEFSVEVDYDLKIMQKYSGLSEIVAGSISGLDPIIKKEQPDVILVHGDTATTLAGSLVAYFNRI
;
A
#
# COMPACT_ATOMS: atom_id res chain seq x y z
N MET A 1 0.88 -4.69 20.88
CA MET A 1 0.90 -3.82 19.69
C MET A 1 1.13 -4.70 18.48
N LYS A 2 0.51 -4.40 17.35
CA LYS A 2 0.59 -5.19 16.12
C LYS A 2 1.22 -4.34 15.02
N LYS A 3 2.15 -4.89 14.25
CA LYS A 3 2.77 -4.19 13.12
C LYS A 3 1.80 -4.21 11.94
N LEU A 4 1.34 -3.04 11.52
CA LEU A 4 0.33 -2.89 10.49
C LEU A 4 0.97 -2.38 9.20
N LEU A 5 0.70 -3.04 8.09
CA LEU A 5 1.16 -2.61 6.77
C LEU A 5 -0.04 -2.18 5.93
N PHE A 6 -0.06 -0.91 5.52
CA PHE A 6 -1.11 -0.33 4.69
C PHE A 6 -0.63 -0.29 3.24
N ILE A 7 -1.43 -0.87 2.33
CA ILE A 7 -1.16 -0.87 0.89
C ILE A 7 -2.27 -0.06 0.20
N PHE A 8 -1.86 0.92 -0.58
CA PHE A 8 -2.76 1.73 -1.40
C PHE A 8 -2.05 2.08 -2.71
N GLY A 9 -2.82 2.39 -3.76
CA GLY A 9 -2.26 2.67 -5.08
C GLY A 9 -2.75 3.96 -5.71
N THR A 10 -3.83 4.54 -5.19
CA THR A 10 -4.53 5.69 -5.78
C THR A 10 -4.88 6.74 -4.74
N ARG A 11 -5.05 7.98 -5.20
CA ARG A 11 -5.47 9.11 -4.35
C ARG A 11 -6.79 8.85 -3.59
N PRO A 12 -7.86 8.32 -4.23
CA PRO A 12 -9.09 8.00 -3.50
C PRO A 12 -8.93 6.93 -2.42
N GLU A 13 -8.05 5.94 -2.61
CA GLU A 13 -7.74 4.96 -1.57
C GLU A 13 -7.03 5.61 -0.39
N PHE A 14 -6.00 6.42 -0.65
CA PHE A 14 -5.22 7.08 0.40
C PHE A 14 -6.10 8.00 1.27
N ILE A 15 -6.91 8.86 0.65
CA ILE A 15 -7.81 9.76 1.38
C ILE A 15 -8.75 9.00 2.33
N LYS A 16 -9.24 7.83 1.90
CA LYS A 16 -10.18 7.01 2.69
C LYS A 16 -9.49 6.23 3.81
N VAL A 17 -8.26 5.76 3.59
CA VAL A 17 -7.53 4.97 4.59
C VAL A 17 -6.75 5.84 5.58
N TYR A 18 -6.47 7.09 5.23
CA TYR A 18 -5.71 8.02 6.09
C TYR A 18 -6.26 8.15 7.51
N PRO A 19 -7.58 8.32 7.76
CA PRO A 19 -8.12 8.34 9.12
C PRO A 19 -7.83 7.07 9.93
N VAL A 20 -7.80 5.90 9.25
CA VAL A 20 -7.49 4.62 9.88
C VAL A 20 -6.01 4.54 10.26
N ILE A 21 -5.12 5.04 9.39
CA ILE A 21 -3.68 5.16 9.68
C ILE A 21 -3.47 6.03 10.93
N GLN A 22 -4.14 7.18 11.03
CA GLN A 22 -3.99 8.09 12.16
C GLN A 22 -4.48 7.47 13.47
N GLU A 23 -5.63 6.80 13.45
CA GLU A 23 -6.13 6.11 14.63
C GLU A 23 -5.19 4.96 15.06
N ALA A 24 -4.67 4.19 14.10
CA ALA A 24 -3.72 3.12 14.40
C ALA A 24 -2.42 3.66 15.02
N LYS A 25 -1.90 4.80 14.53
CA LYS A 25 -0.76 5.52 15.12
C LYS A 25 -1.08 5.99 16.54
N ARG A 26 -2.27 6.55 16.77
CA ARG A 26 -2.73 7.02 18.08
C ARG A 26 -2.79 5.88 19.11
N GLN A 27 -3.12 4.67 18.67
CA GLN A 27 -3.12 3.45 19.50
C GLN A 27 -1.72 2.85 19.72
N GLY A 28 -0.66 3.45 19.16
CA GLY A 28 0.73 3.02 19.33
C GLY A 28 1.18 1.87 18.42
N ASN A 29 0.40 1.50 17.40
CA ASN A 29 0.81 0.44 16.49
C ASN A 29 1.97 0.89 15.59
N PRO A 30 3.02 0.06 15.39
CA PRO A 30 4.01 0.29 14.34
C PRO A 30 3.34 0.22 12.96
N ILE A 31 3.55 1.23 12.13
CA ILE A 31 2.90 1.37 10.82
C ILE A 31 3.94 1.33 9.71
N VAL A 32 3.65 0.61 8.64
CA VAL A 32 4.36 0.66 7.36
C VAL A 32 3.38 1.09 6.27
N LEU A 33 3.75 2.07 5.46
CA LEU A 33 2.94 2.61 4.37
C LEU A 33 3.57 2.26 3.02
N VAL A 34 2.80 1.58 2.15
CA VAL A 34 3.23 1.19 0.81
C VAL A 34 2.30 1.80 -0.23
N ASN A 35 2.86 2.64 -1.08
CA ASN A 35 2.22 3.10 -2.30
C ASN A 35 2.63 2.20 -3.47
N THR A 36 1.69 1.55 -4.14
CA THR A 36 2.00 0.78 -5.36
C THR A 36 2.23 1.68 -6.58
N GLY A 37 1.73 2.92 -6.56
CA GLY A 37 1.79 3.81 -7.72
C GLY A 37 0.86 3.38 -8.87
N GLN A 38 -0.33 2.87 -8.55
CA GLN A 38 -1.40 2.58 -9.53
C GLN A 38 -2.02 3.86 -10.12
N HIS A 39 -1.93 4.99 -9.43
CA HIS A 39 -2.23 6.30 -10.01
C HIS A 39 -0.90 6.96 -10.39
N LYS A 40 -0.64 7.16 -11.70
CA LYS A 40 0.63 7.72 -12.22
C LYS A 40 1.00 9.04 -11.55
N GLU A 41 -0.02 9.85 -11.32
CA GLU A 41 0.05 11.14 -10.67
C GLU A 41 -0.57 11.02 -9.29
N MET A 42 -0.24 10.02 -8.46
CA MET A 42 -0.49 10.22 -7.02
C MET A 42 0.39 11.43 -6.66
N PRO A 43 -0.19 12.63 -6.54
CA PRO A 43 0.63 13.82 -6.54
C PRO A 43 1.35 13.83 -5.20
N ASN A 44 2.66 14.09 -5.21
CA ASN A 44 3.38 14.38 -3.96
C ASN A 44 2.62 15.44 -3.15
N GLU A 45 1.94 16.38 -3.83
CA GLU A 45 1.07 17.39 -3.21
C GLU A 45 0.02 16.81 -2.25
N LEU A 46 -0.56 15.63 -2.52
CA LEU A 46 -1.50 15.00 -1.59
C LEU A 46 -0.78 14.46 -0.35
N LEU A 47 0.36 13.80 -0.54
CA LEU A 47 1.16 13.30 0.58
C LEU A 47 1.68 14.46 1.44
N ASP A 48 2.06 15.56 0.79
CA ASP A 48 2.49 16.82 1.42
C ASP A 48 1.33 17.50 2.17
N GLU A 49 0.15 17.60 1.56
CA GLU A 49 -1.08 18.15 2.19
C GLU A 49 -1.41 17.41 3.50
N PHE A 50 -1.21 16.10 3.51
CA PHE A 50 -1.46 15.26 4.68
C PHE A 50 -0.23 15.08 5.59
N SER A 51 0.92 15.68 5.25
CA SER A 51 2.20 15.51 5.96
C SER A 51 2.57 14.03 6.17
N VAL A 52 2.40 13.22 5.13
CA VAL A 52 2.67 11.77 5.16
C VAL A 52 3.80 11.41 4.20
N GLU A 53 4.82 10.76 4.73
CA GLU A 53 5.80 10.03 3.93
C GLU A 53 5.42 8.55 3.86
N VAL A 54 5.60 7.95 2.68
CA VAL A 54 5.45 6.50 2.50
C VAL A 54 6.80 5.81 2.67
N ASP A 55 6.81 4.67 3.34
CA ASP A 55 8.03 3.88 3.53
C ASP A 55 8.49 3.22 2.22
N TYR A 56 7.54 2.90 1.34
CA TYR A 56 7.78 2.24 0.06
C TYR A 56 6.91 2.83 -1.05
N ASP A 57 7.53 3.13 -2.19
CA ASP A 57 6.84 3.52 -3.44
C ASP A 57 7.31 2.63 -4.60
N LEU A 58 6.41 1.80 -5.12
CA LEU A 58 6.72 0.82 -6.17
C LEU A 58 6.67 1.38 -7.60
N LYS A 59 6.02 2.54 -7.80
CA LYS A 59 5.91 3.22 -9.10
C LYS A 59 5.44 2.32 -10.25
N ILE A 60 4.48 1.42 -9.99
CA ILE A 60 4.08 0.35 -10.93
C ILE A 60 3.61 0.90 -12.29
N MET A 61 2.78 1.95 -12.33
CA MET A 61 2.29 2.49 -13.61
C MET A 61 3.34 3.28 -14.40
N GLN A 62 4.52 3.57 -13.83
CA GLN A 62 5.62 4.12 -14.61
C GLN A 62 6.27 3.05 -15.50
N LYS A 63 6.09 1.77 -15.16
CA LYS A 63 6.68 0.62 -15.86
C LYS A 63 5.66 -0.15 -16.69
N TYR A 64 4.40 -0.17 -16.26
CA TYR A 64 3.37 -1.06 -16.82
C TYR A 64 2.09 -0.29 -17.12
N SER A 65 1.36 -0.74 -18.13
CA SER A 65 0.09 -0.10 -18.56
C SER A 65 -1.08 -1.08 -18.63
N GLY A 66 -0.81 -2.38 -18.80
CA GLY A 66 -1.86 -3.41 -18.81
C GLY A 66 -2.29 -3.80 -17.40
N LEU A 67 -3.58 -4.06 -17.20
CA LEU A 67 -4.11 -4.46 -15.89
C LEU A 67 -3.41 -5.71 -15.32
N SER A 68 -3.18 -6.72 -16.16
CA SER A 68 -2.46 -7.94 -15.77
C SER A 68 -1.01 -7.65 -15.37
N GLU A 69 -0.33 -6.75 -16.06
CA GLU A 69 1.04 -6.34 -15.74
C GLU A 69 1.09 -5.56 -14.43
N ILE A 70 0.11 -4.67 -14.19
CA ILE A 70 -0.01 -3.91 -12.94
C ILE A 70 -0.18 -4.86 -11.76
N VAL A 71 -1.05 -5.86 -11.86
CA VAL A 71 -1.23 -6.87 -10.80
C VAL A 71 0.05 -7.67 -10.59
N ALA A 72 0.65 -8.21 -11.66
CA ALA A 72 1.87 -9.01 -11.57
C ALA A 72 3.06 -8.21 -11.00
N GLY A 73 3.23 -6.97 -11.45
CA GLY A 73 4.26 -6.05 -10.96
C GLY A 73 4.02 -5.68 -9.50
N SER A 74 2.78 -5.43 -9.10
CA SER A 74 2.42 -5.14 -7.71
C SER A 74 2.72 -6.34 -6.81
N ILE A 75 2.34 -7.56 -7.22
CA ILE A 75 2.67 -8.79 -6.48
C ILE A 75 4.19 -8.92 -6.32
N SER A 76 4.94 -8.77 -7.40
CA SER A 76 6.41 -8.91 -7.40
C SER A 76 7.11 -7.85 -6.56
N GLY A 77 6.58 -6.62 -6.51
CA GLY A 77 7.12 -5.53 -5.71
C GLY A 77 6.76 -5.63 -4.22
N LEU A 78 5.56 -6.11 -3.90
CA LEU A 78 5.06 -6.22 -2.52
C LEU A 78 5.67 -7.40 -1.77
N ASP A 79 5.89 -8.54 -2.42
CA ASP A 79 6.42 -9.76 -1.78
C ASP A 79 7.73 -9.55 -0.99
N PRO A 80 8.79 -8.91 -1.54
CA PRO A 80 10.01 -8.66 -0.78
C PRO A 80 9.81 -7.69 0.38
N ILE A 81 8.91 -6.70 0.24
CA ILE A 81 8.58 -5.75 1.33
C ILE A 81 7.91 -6.51 2.48
N ILE A 82 6.91 -7.35 2.18
CA ILE A 82 6.18 -8.11 3.20
C ILE A 82 7.12 -9.09 3.94
N LYS A 83 8.02 -9.76 3.22
CA LYS A 83 9.04 -10.63 3.83
C LYS A 83 10.04 -9.88 4.71
N LYS A 84 10.40 -8.66 4.34
CA LYS A 84 11.30 -7.79 5.12
C LYS A 84 10.59 -7.25 6.36
N GLU A 85 9.38 -6.73 6.20
CA GLU A 85 8.68 -6.01 7.25
C GLU A 85 7.98 -6.95 8.25
N GLN A 86 7.60 -8.16 7.83
CA GLN A 86 6.90 -9.16 8.64
C GLN A 86 5.71 -8.54 9.41
N PRO A 87 4.74 -7.91 8.72
CA PRO A 87 3.60 -7.31 9.40
C PRO A 87 2.71 -8.39 10.02
N ASP A 88 2.01 -8.04 11.10
CA ASP A 88 0.98 -8.91 11.68
C ASP A 88 -0.35 -8.81 10.91
N VAL A 89 -0.61 -7.67 10.27
CA VAL A 89 -1.85 -7.40 9.55
C VAL A 89 -1.53 -6.54 8.34
N ILE A 90 -2.11 -6.91 7.20
CA ILE A 90 -2.08 -6.10 5.97
C ILE A 90 -3.46 -5.48 5.78
N LEU A 91 -3.49 -4.16 5.59
CA LEU A 91 -4.69 -3.40 5.29
C LEU A 91 -4.65 -2.94 3.83
N VAL A 92 -5.67 -3.34 3.08
CA VAL A 92 -5.96 -2.89 1.73
C VAL A 92 -7.33 -2.19 1.73
N HIS A 93 -7.61 -1.38 0.71
CA HIS A 93 -8.88 -0.66 0.64
C HIS A 93 -9.49 -0.72 -0.76
N GLY A 94 -10.80 -0.96 -0.85
CA GLY A 94 -11.58 -0.82 -2.08
C GLY A 94 -11.55 -2.06 -2.99
N ASP A 95 -11.49 -1.82 -4.30
CA ASP A 95 -11.70 -2.79 -5.38
C ASP A 95 -10.66 -2.62 -6.50
N THR A 96 -9.47 -2.10 -6.19
CA THR A 96 -8.44 -1.80 -7.18
C THR A 96 -7.54 -3.01 -7.45
N ALA A 97 -6.73 -2.93 -8.52
CA ALA A 97 -5.67 -3.90 -8.78
C ALA A 97 -4.66 -3.98 -7.62
N THR A 98 -4.43 -2.86 -6.93
CA THR A 98 -3.62 -2.79 -5.71
C THR A 98 -4.27 -3.57 -4.57
N THR A 99 -5.57 -3.41 -4.36
CA THR A 99 -6.32 -4.19 -3.34
C THR A 99 -6.20 -5.69 -3.60
N LEU A 100 -6.40 -6.10 -4.85
CA LEU A 100 -6.29 -7.50 -5.27
C LEU A 100 -4.88 -8.05 -5.05
N ALA A 101 -3.86 -7.35 -5.56
CA ALA A 101 -2.47 -7.77 -5.43
C ALA A 101 -2.03 -7.84 -3.97
N GLY A 102 -2.34 -6.83 -3.15
CA GLY A 102 -2.02 -6.82 -1.72
C GLY A 102 -2.66 -7.97 -0.97
N SER A 103 -3.92 -8.28 -1.26
CA SER A 103 -4.64 -9.41 -0.66
C SER A 103 -4.01 -10.76 -1.03
N LEU A 104 -3.61 -10.93 -2.30
CA LEU A 104 -2.97 -12.15 -2.77
C LEU A 104 -1.60 -12.36 -2.13
N VAL A 105 -0.77 -11.31 -2.04
CA VAL A 105 0.56 -11.44 -1.43
C VAL A 105 0.47 -11.71 0.08
N ALA A 106 -0.51 -11.11 0.77
CA ALA A 106 -0.80 -11.44 2.17
C ALA A 106 -1.13 -12.94 2.32
N TYR A 107 -2.03 -13.45 1.49
CA TYR A 107 -2.39 -14.87 1.47
C TYR A 107 -1.18 -15.78 1.20
N PHE A 108 -0.36 -15.45 0.21
CA PHE A 108 0.85 -16.24 -0.12
C PHE A 108 1.87 -16.29 1.01
N ASN A 109 2.00 -15.18 1.76
CA ASN A 109 2.92 -15.08 2.90
C ASN A 109 2.29 -15.52 4.23
N ARG A 110 1.04 -16.01 4.22
CA ARG A 110 0.30 -16.51 5.40
C ARG A 110 0.21 -15.49 6.54
N ILE A 111 -0.08 -14.25 6.16
CA ILE A 111 -0.36 -13.14 7.08
C ILE A 111 -1.85 -13.06 7.33
#